data_AF-A0A0T7BMJ7-F1
#
_entry.id   AF-A0A0T7BMJ7-F1
#
_cell.length_a   1.000
_cell.length_b   1.000
_cell.length_c   1.000
_cell.angle_alpha   90.00
_cell.angle_beta   90.00
_cell.angle_gamma   90.00
#
_symmetry.space_group_name_H-M   'P 1'
#
loop_
_entity.id
_entity.type
_entity.pdbx_description
1 polymer ?
#
loop_
_entity_poly.entity_id
_entity_poly.type
_entity_poly.pdbx_seq_one_letter_code
_entity_poly.pdbx_strand_id
1 'polypeptide(L)'
;MRFISEPPIPVKIQKMKERVRWMHPSIVQRGIDQTAMVLDDGKEENPEFSFLVMGDSGTQSHYQQNPQRLVAELMLPHLEECRFALHTGDVVYMVGSHEYYPQNFIEPYREFLVGGENWKNIHSDRMVFKTPILPVLGNHDYYDVPLMYRLIAGMTLPLRKLFRYKDVEIGWHGSNQGKAYAQAFLDYLKAYLSPEQIALHLDKYYTGKTDTGRCLRYQPGHFTRLPNRYYTFRYGGIDFFALDSNTFNKPIPLPDTLEGTNYRQKLAKQRQEIEQEELQLLEACNKCDPENSEQLDALQAKLYQIDEVKIDIEKQLASHAEDTTDWEQLQWLRDRLIASWENPQVRGRIIYFHHPPFVTEASKWHQAQTLAVRRRLRWVFDAVAAKVTNITEGRSIVDLIFNGHAHCLEYLHTVDTGHADSHLNCIICGGSGRRPRRQRPEGGDLAEIFEVPEGRVIRKVADSKLFLGRNGYSSTKRLPYSSLRVDVQPGNPPKFILKPLVVERFAGEWHYPELEPLIMG
;
A
#
# COMPACT_ATOMS: atom_id res chain seq x y z
N MET A 1 19.88 15.01 -8.33
CA MET A 1 18.84 16.07 -8.12
C MET A 1 17.72 15.42 -7.31
N ARG A 2 17.03 16.07 -6.36
CA ARG A 2 15.92 15.42 -5.61
C ARG A 2 14.57 15.92 -6.11
N PHE A 3 13.80 15.07 -6.79
CA PHE A 3 12.48 15.42 -7.33
C PHE A 3 11.35 15.25 -6.30
N ILE A 4 11.56 14.40 -5.30
CA ILE A 4 10.61 14.07 -4.24
C ILE A 4 11.28 14.17 -2.87
N SER A 5 10.48 14.46 -1.84
CA SER A 5 10.88 14.52 -0.44
C SER A 5 9.87 13.74 0.40
N GLU A 6 10.40 12.89 1.29
CA GLU A 6 9.58 12.14 2.24
C GLU A 6 9.63 12.77 3.63
N PRO A 7 8.48 13.03 4.28
CA PRO A 7 8.48 13.52 5.65
C PRO A 7 9.01 12.47 6.64
N PRO A 8 9.67 12.86 7.73
CA PRO A 8 10.04 11.95 8.82
C PRO A 8 8.82 11.26 9.46
N ILE A 9 9.01 10.06 10.00
CA ILE A 9 7.94 9.29 10.67
C ILE A 9 7.19 10.09 11.76
N PRO A 10 7.86 10.80 12.70
CA PRO A 10 7.15 11.61 13.69
C PRO A 10 6.20 12.63 13.06
N VAL A 11 6.62 13.25 11.95
CA VAL A 11 5.80 14.23 11.22
C VAL A 11 4.59 13.56 10.58
N LYS A 12 4.75 12.40 9.94
CA LYS A 12 3.63 11.61 9.39
C LYS A 12 2.58 11.32 10.46
N ILE A 13 3.02 10.78 11.60
CA ILE A 13 2.15 10.42 12.73
C ILE A 13 1.43 11.65 13.27
N GLN A 14 2.18 12.71 13.60
CA GLN A 14 1.62 13.93 14.18
C GLN A 14 0.59 14.57 13.26
N LYS A 15 0.89 14.66 11.95
CA LYS A 15 -0.06 15.23 10.98
C LYS A 15 -1.32 14.41 10.85
N MET A 16 -1.23 13.07 10.85
CA MET A 16 -2.44 12.25 10.81
C MET A 16 -3.27 12.38 12.09
N LYS A 17 -2.63 12.39 13.27
CA LYS A 17 -3.32 12.64 14.55
C LYS A 17 -4.04 13.98 14.59
N GLU A 18 -3.42 15.05 14.08
CA GLU A 18 -4.07 16.37 13.96
C GLU A 18 -5.33 16.30 13.08
N ARG A 19 -5.29 15.54 11.97
CA ARG A 19 -6.35 15.50 10.96
C ARG A 19 -7.61 14.79 11.46
N VAL A 20 -7.43 13.70 12.20
CA VAL A 20 -8.52 12.96 12.83
C VAL A 20 -8.84 13.45 14.25
N ARG A 21 -8.21 14.54 14.69
CA ARG A 21 -8.34 15.07 16.07
C ARG A 21 -8.21 13.97 17.13
N TRP A 22 -7.11 13.22 17.05
CA TRP A 22 -6.84 12.06 17.91
C TRP A 22 -7.07 12.37 19.39
N MET A 23 -7.89 11.53 20.06
CA MET A 23 -8.23 11.61 21.48
C MET A 23 -8.87 12.95 21.91
N HIS A 24 -9.55 13.65 20.98
CA HIS A 24 -10.30 14.87 21.32
C HIS A 24 -11.34 14.60 22.44
N PRO A 25 -11.59 15.54 23.37
CA PRO A 25 -12.51 15.30 24.49
C PRO A 25 -13.89 14.79 24.08
N SER A 26 -14.48 15.34 23.00
CA SER A 26 -15.77 14.88 22.48
C SER A 26 -15.79 13.42 22.01
N ILE A 27 -14.64 12.89 21.59
CA ILE A 27 -14.45 11.51 21.16
C ILE A 27 -14.33 10.60 22.38
N VAL A 28 -13.44 10.97 23.31
CA VAL A 28 -13.20 10.20 24.55
C VAL A 28 -14.47 10.09 25.39
N GLN A 29 -15.19 11.20 25.59
CA GLN A 29 -16.44 11.22 26.36
C GLN A 29 -17.54 10.33 25.76
N ARG A 30 -17.52 10.10 24.44
CA ARG A 30 -18.48 9.23 23.74
C ARG A 30 -18.04 7.77 23.69
N GLY A 31 -16.86 7.43 24.24
CA GLY A 31 -16.29 6.10 24.12
C GLY A 31 -16.08 5.69 22.66
N ILE A 32 -15.65 6.64 21.82
CA ILE A 32 -15.43 6.39 20.40
C ILE A 32 -14.04 5.79 20.18
N ASP A 33 -14.02 4.62 19.57
CA ASP A 33 -12.83 3.98 19.04
C ASP A 33 -12.51 4.55 17.65
N GLN A 34 -11.51 5.43 17.61
CA GLN A 34 -11.03 6.05 16.36
C GLN A 34 -10.25 5.10 15.46
N THR A 35 -10.10 3.81 15.82
CA THR A 35 -9.38 2.82 15.03
C THR A 35 -10.31 1.72 14.51
N ALA A 36 -11.61 1.82 14.75
CA ALA A 36 -12.59 0.85 14.30
C ALA A 36 -13.64 1.49 13.40
N MET A 37 -14.20 0.68 12.51
CA MET A 37 -15.42 1.01 11.79
C MET A 37 -16.30 -0.23 11.62
N VAL A 38 -17.59 0.00 11.35
CA VAL A 38 -18.51 -1.02 10.85
C VAL A 38 -18.86 -0.65 9.40
N LEU A 39 -18.72 -1.62 8.49
CA LEU A 39 -19.23 -1.50 7.13
C LEU A 39 -20.72 -1.87 7.14
N ASP A 40 -21.57 -0.86 7.11
CA ASP A 40 -23.03 -0.99 7.21
C ASP A 40 -23.65 -1.06 5.82
N ASP A 41 -23.50 -2.23 5.18
CA ASP A 41 -24.15 -2.57 3.91
C ASP A 41 -25.33 -3.55 4.07
N GLY A 42 -25.62 -3.95 5.31
CA GLY A 42 -26.69 -4.87 5.69
C GLY A 42 -26.40 -6.34 5.39
N LYS A 43 -25.14 -6.69 5.07
CA LYS A 43 -24.69 -8.04 4.73
C LYS A 43 -23.42 -8.44 5.49
N GLU A 44 -23.06 -7.69 6.52
CA GLU A 44 -21.82 -7.84 7.28
C GLU A 44 -21.74 -9.14 8.08
N GLU A 45 -22.87 -9.79 8.36
CA GLU A 45 -22.93 -11.09 9.04
C GLU A 45 -22.83 -12.28 8.08
N ASN A 46 -22.85 -12.06 6.77
CA ASN A 46 -22.80 -13.16 5.80
C ASN A 46 -21.41 -13.83 5.81
N PRO A 47 -21.31 -15.12 6.22
CA PRO A 47 -20.04 -15.83 6.28
C PRO A 47 -19.43 -16.11 4.89
N GLU A 48 -20.23 -16.02 3.82
CA GLU A 48 -19.78 -16.15 2.44
C GLU A 48 -19.85 -14.78 1.75
N PHE A 49 -18.70 -14.30 1.27
CA PHE A 49 -18.64 -13.04 0.57
C PHE A 49 -17.40 -12.96 -0.32
N SER A 50 -17.42 -12.02 -1.26
CA SER A 50 -16.27 -11.71 -2.10
C SER A 50 -15.81 -10.28 -1.90
N PHE A 51 -14.53 -10.04 -2.11
CA PHE A 51 -13.96 -8.70 -2.18
C PHE A 51 -12.85 -8.63 -3.23
N LEU A 52 -12.50 -7.41 -3.62
CA LEU A 52 -11.44 -7.14 -4.58
C LEU A 52 -10.18 -6.61 -3.87
N VAL A 53 -9.01 -6.78 -4.47
CA VAL A 53 -7.75 -6.21 -3.98
C VAL A 53 -6.97 -5.61 -5.15
N MET A 54 -6.47 -4.40 -4.96
CA MET A 54 -5.60 -3.68 -5.91
C MET A 54 -4.60 -2.82 -5.15
N GLY A 55 -3.59 -2.30 -5.85
CA GLY A 55 -2.53 -1.51 -5.23
C GLY A 55 -1.64 -0.84 -6.27
N ASP A 56 -0.93 0.22 -5.85
CA ASP A 56 0.02 0.94 -6.71
C ASP A 56 -0.66 1.38 -8.02
N SER A 57 -1.90 1.86 -7.86
CA SER A 57 -2.69 2.47 -8.91
C SER A 57 -2.38 3.96 -8.98
N GLY A 58 -2.86 4.67 -9.99
CA GLY A 58 -2.66 6.11 -10.10
C GLY A 58 -1.67 6.55 -11.15
N THR A 59 -1.58 5.84 -12.27
CA THR A 59 -0.63 6.21 -13.34
C THR A 59 -1.37 6.99 -14.42
N GLN A 60 -0.75 8.05 -14.96
CA GLN A 60 -1.26 8.69 -16.17
C GLN A 60 -1.13 7.74 -17.37
N SER A 61 -1.93 7.99 -18.42
CA SER A 61 -1.91 7.15 -19.62
C SER A 61 -0.59 7.32 -20.37
N HIS A 62 0.24 6.30 -20.32
CA HIS A 62 1.50 6.20 -21.07
C HIS A 62 1.30 5.54 -22.47
N TYR A 63 0.20 4.82 -22.64
CA TYR A 63 -0.21 4.22 -23.92
C TYR A 63 -1.48 4.88 -24.46
N GLN A 64 -1.91 4.50 -25.67
CA GLN A 64 -3.25 4.85 -26.19
C GLN A 64 -4.39 4.43 -25.22
N GLN A 65 -4.13 3.46 -24.32
CA GLN A 65 -5.03 3.01 -23.25
C GLN A 65 -4.32 2.98 -21.90
N ASN A 66 -4.98 3.45 -20.84
CA ASN A 66 -4.41 3.48 -19.49
C ASN A 66 -4.45 2.06 -18.86
N PRO A 67 -3.31 1.46 -18.46
CA PRO A 67 -3.28 0.13 -17.84
C PRO A 67 -4.16 0.04 -16.59
N GLN A 68 -4.18 1.09 -15.77
CA GLN A 68 -5.03 1.15 -14.58
C GLN A 68 -6.52 1.10 -14.94
N ARG A 69 -6.91 1.76 -16.03
CA ARG A 69 -8.30 1.72 -16.50
C ARG A 69 -8.68 0.32 -16.98
N LEU A 70 -7.78 -0.35 -17.70
CA LEU A 70 -8.01 -1.73 -18.15
C LEU A 70 -8.15 -2.70 -16.97
N VAL A 71 -7.35 -2.53 -15.92
CA VAL A 71 -7.51 -3.30 -14.67
C VAL A 71 -8.85 -2.97 -13.99
N ALA A 72 -9.24 -1.69 -13.92
CA ALA A 72 -10.54 -1.31 -13.36
C ALA A 72 -11.71 -1.92 -14.17
N GLU A 73 -11.59 -2.02 -15.50
CA GLU A 73 -12.58 -2.65 -16.38
C GLU A 73 -12.72 -4.15 -16.12
N LEU A 74 -11.63 -4.85 -15.80
CA LEU A 74 -11.68 -6.25 -15.37
C LEU A 74 -12.44 -6.44 -14.04
N MET A 75 -12.48 -5.42 -13.19
CA MET A 75 -13.20 -5.48 -11.92
C MET A 75 -14.71 -5.27 -12.08
N LEU A 76 -15.16 -4.59 -13.15
CA LEU A 76 -16.55 -4.18 -13.33
C LEU A 76 -17.57 -5.34 -13.28
N PRO A 77 -17.32 -6.49 -13.95
CA PRO A 77 -18.24 -7.63 -13.89
C PRO A 77 -18.40 -8.23 -12.48
N HIS A 78 -17.51 -7.89 -11.55
CA HIS A 78 -17.48 -8.47 -10.20
C HIS A 78 -18.04 -7.54 -9.13
N LEU A 79 -18.40 -6.29 -9.45
CA LEU A 79 -18.80 -5.29 -8.45
C LEU A 79 -20.10 -5.67 -7.73
N GLU A 80 -21.04 -6.31 -8.42
CA GLU A 80 -22.31 -6.73 -7.83
C GLU A 80 -22.16 -7.93 -6.88
N GLU A 81 -21.10 -8.72 -7.04
CA GLU A 81 -20.80 -9.90 -6.22
C GLU A 81 -19.86 -9.56 -5.06
N CYS A 82 -18.99 -8.57 -5.25
CA CYS A 82 -18.04 -8.13 -4.22
C CYS A 82 -18.65 -7.10 -3.27
N ARG A 83 -18.20 -7.07 -2.02
CA ARG A 83 -18.71 -6.16 -0.97
C ARG A 83 -17.89 -4.89 -0.86
N PHE A 84 -16.60 -4.99 -1.10
CA PHE A 84 -15.65 -3.89 -1.09
C PHE A 84 -14.41 -4.23 -1.91
N ALA A 85 -13.57 -3.23 -2.15
CA ALA A 85 -12.21 -3.39 -2.65
C ALA A 85 -11.20 -2.88 -1.61
N LEU A 86 -10.14 -3.64 -1.35
CA LEU A 86 -8.98 -3.18 -0.59
C LEU A 86 -7.99 -2.52 -1.55
N HIS A 87 -7.43 -1.38 -1.15
CA HIS A 87 -6.34 -0.73 -1.90
C HIS A 87 -5.06 -0.68 -1.06
N THR A 88 -4.00 -1.36 -1.49
CA THR A 88 -2.75 -1.53 -0.72
C THR A 88 -1.80 -0.33 -0.78
N GLY A 89 -2.34 0.88 -0.93
CA GLY A 89 -1.58 2.14 -0.95
C GLY A 89 -0.98 2.55 -2.28
N ASP A 90 -0.38 3.74 -2.29
CA ASP A 90 0.08 4.47 -3.48
C ASP A 90 -1.08 4.67 -4.46
N VAL A 91 -1.94 5.64 -4.14
CA VAL A 91 -3.27 5.75 -4.77
C VAL A 91 -3.26 6.56 -6.07
N VAL A 92 -2.41 7.58 -6.16
CA VAL A 92 -2.50 8.57 -7.25
C VAL A 92 -1.19 8.86 -7.99
N TYR A 93 -0.01 8.53 -7.44
CA TYR A 93 1.32 8.91 -7.94
C TYR A 93 1.45 10.37 -8.45
N MET A 94 2.62 10.85 -8.86
CA MET A 94 3.96 10.47 -8.39
C MET A 94 4.27 11.04 -7.00
N VAL A 95 3.65 12.16 -6.68
CA VAL A 95 3.57 12.74 -5.35
C VAL A 95 2.09 12.81 -5.05
N GLY A 96 1.65 12.42 -3.86
CA GLY A 96 0.24 12.24 -3.50
C GLY A 96 -0.59 13.54 -3.47
N SER A 97 -0.45 14.39 -4.48
CA SER A 97 -1.10 15.67 -4.66
C SER A 97 -2.56 15.48 -5.01
N HIS A 98 -3.40 16.35 -4.46
CA HIS A 98 -4.82 16.43 -4.79
C HIS A 98 -5.08 16.71 -6.28
N GLU A 99 -4.11 17.32 -6.98
CA GLU A 99 -4.20 17.67 -8.41
C GLU A 99 -4.34 16.45 -9.32
N TYR A 100 -3.86 15.29 -8.86
CA TYR A 100 -3.86 14.05 -9.65
C TYR A 100 -5.09 13.18 -9.42
N TYR A 101 -5.84 13.40 -8.34
CA TYR A 101 -7.00 12.56 -8.02
C TYR A 101 -8.04 12.47 -9.15
N PRO A 102 -8.40 13.56 -9.86
CA PRO A 102 -9.40 13.46 -10.93
C PRO A 102 -9.01 12.46 -12.02
N GLN A 103 -7.79 12.54 -12.56
CA GLN A 103 -7.34 11.71 -13.67
C GLN A 103 -6.78 10.35 -13.22
N ASN A 104 -6.13 10.30 -12.06
CA ASN A 104 -5.39 9.12 -11.63
C ASN A 104 -6.20 8.22 -10.69
N PHE A 105 -7.35 8.65 -10.19
CA PHE A 105 -8.19 7.81 -9.33
C PHE A 105 -9.68 7.89 -9.67
N ILE A 106 -10.24 9.10 -9.73
CA ILE A 106 -11.68 9.29 -9.94
C ILE A 106 -12.10 8.81 -11.33
N GLU A 107 -11.40 9.20 -12.40
CA GLU A 107 -11.73 8.78 -13.76
C GLU A 107 -11.59 7.26 -13.99
N PRO A 108 -10.48 6.60 -13.58
CA PRO A 108 -10.33 5.15 -13.75
C PRO A 108 -11.34 4.33 -12.96
N TYR A 109 -11.70 4.77 -11.74
CA TYR A 109 -12.61 4.07 -10.83
C TYR A 109 -14.00 4.71 -10.74
N ARG A 110 -14.42 5.48 -11.74
CA ARG A 110 -15.68 6.22 -11.73
C ARG A 110 -16.90 5.34 -11.44
N GLU A 111 -16.90 4.08 -11.87
CA GLU A 111 -17.98 3.14 -11.62
C GLU A 111 -18.08 2.69 -10.15
N PHE A 112 -17.11 3.01 -9.29
CA PHE A 112 -17.18 2.78 -7.85
C PHE A 112 -17.81 3.98 -7.10
N LEU A 113 -17.91 5.13 -7.76
CA LEU A 113 -18.31 6.40 -7.15
C LEU A 113 -19.78 6.72 -7.40
N VAL A 114 -20.39 7.43 -6.45
CA VAL A 114 -21.67 8.11 -6.65
C VAL A 114 -21.43 9.31 -7.58
N GLY A 115 -22.22 9.43 -8.65
CA GLY A 115 -22.06 10.49 -9.65
C GLY A 115 -20.89 10.30 -10.61
N GLY A 116 -20.31 9.09 -10.68
CA GLY A 116 -19.13 8.78 -11.49
C GLY A 116 -19.33 8.95 -13.00
N GLU A 117 -20.57 8.91 -13.49
CA GLU A 117 -20.89 9.26 -14.88
C GLU A 117 -20.48 10.72 -15.22
N ASN A 118 -20.42 11.59 -14.21
CA ASN A 118 -19.96 12.97 -14.29
C ASN A 118 -18.67 13.19 -13.47
N TRP A 119 -17.71 12.25 -13.57
CA TRP A 119 -16.48 12.23 -12.76
C TRP A 119 -15.72 13.55 -12.67
N LYS A 120 -15.76 14.40 -13.72
CA LYS A 120 -15.10 15.71 -13.75
C LYS A 120 -15.59 16.68 -12.69
N ASN A 121 -16.80 16.47 -12.16
CA ASN A 121 -17.42 17.28 -11.12
C ASN A 121 -17.16 16.75 -9.70
N ILE A 122 -16.52 15.57 -9.58
CA ILE A 122 -16.20 14.97 -8.28
C ILE A 122 -14.88 15.56 -7.80
N HIS A 123 -14.93 16.28 -6.68
CA HIS A 123 -13.74 16.74 -5.99
C HIS A 123 -13.14 15.61 -5.15
N SER A 124 -11.81 15.55 -5.06
CA SER A 124 -11.08 14.53 -4.31
C SER A 124 -11.52 14.46 -2.85
N ASP A 125 -11.82 15.59 -2.22
CA ASP A 125 -12.26 15.68 -0.83
C ASP A 125 -13.76 15.43 -0.63
N ARG A 126 -14.50 15.05 -1.67
CA ARG A 126 -15.96 14.80 -1.65
C ARG A 126 -16.36 13.49 -2.31
N MET A 127 -15.40 12.58 -2.50
CA MET A 127 -15.69 11.26 -3.03
C MET A 127 -16.63 10.48 -2.10
N VAL A 128 -17.67 9.90 -2.69
CA VAL A 128 -18.59 8.98 -2.02
C VAL A 128 -18.64 7.69 -2.83
N PHE A 129 -18.39 6.56 -2.17
CA PHE A 129 -18.30 5.26 -2.83
C PHE A 129 -19.64 4.52 -2.77
N LYS A 130 -20.20 4.14 -3.92
CA LYS A 130 -21.33 3.18 -3.93
C LYS A 130 -20.85 1.74 -3.73
N THR A 131 -19.68 1.41 -4.27
CA THR A 131 -18.93 0.19 -3.96
C THR A 131 -17.67 0.61 -3.19
N PRO A 132 -17.54 0.25 -1.90
CA PRO A 132 -16.45 0.72 -1.06
C PRO A 132 -15.07 0.43 -1.65
N ILE A 133 -14.19 1.43 -1.62
CA ILE A 133 -12.74 1.24 -1.73
C ILE A 133 -12.13 1.61 -0.38
N LEU A 134 -11.40 0.66 0.23
CA LEU A 134 -10.81 0.76 1.57
C LEU A 134 -9.28 0.81 1.43
N PRO A 135 -8.70 2.02 1.27
CA PRO A 135 -7.26 2.16 1.10
C PRO A 135 -6.48 2.17 2.42
N VAL A 136 -5.20 1.85 2.30
CA VAL A 136 -4.11 2.26 3.20
C VAL A 136 -3.20 3.29 2.52
N LEU A 137 -2.27 3.89 3.25
CA LEU A 137 -1.26 4.79 2.69
C LEU A 137 -0.04 4.04 2.16
N GLY A 138 0.43 4.42 0.98
CA GLY A 138 1.77 4.13 0.47
C GLY A 138 2.74 5.28 0.66
N ASN A 139 3.99 5.10 0.21
CA ASN A 139 5.03 6.13 0.35
C ASN A 139 4.74 7.35 -0.53
N HIS A 140 4.18 7.15 -1.73
CA HIS A 140 3.84 8.24 -2.64
C HIS A 140 2.70 9.10 -2.09
N ASP A 141 1.82 8.56 -1.26
CA ASP A 141 0.77 9.32 -0.58
C ASP A 141 1.34 10.32 0.45
N TYR A 142 2.57 10.12 0.92
CA TYR A 142 3.28 11.04 1.82
C TYR A 142 4.29 11.95 1.11
N TYR A 143 4.67 11.66 -0.13
CA TYR A 143 5.70 12.42 -0.83
C TYR A 143 5.28 13.86 -1.11
N ASP A 144 6.26 14.74 -0.99
CA ASP A 144 6.15 16.16 -1.28
C ASP A 144 7.17 16.58 -2.35
N VAL A 145 6.85 17.63 -3.09
CA VAL A 145 7.79 18.28 -4.00
C VAL A 145 8.61 19.32 -3.22
N PRO A 146 9.95 19.37 -3.34
CA PRO A 146 10.75 20.40 -2.66
C PRO A 146 10.39 21.82 -3.12
N LEU A 147 10.49 22.81 -2.22
CA LEU A 147 9.95 24.16 -2.41
C LEU A 147 10.48 24.88 -3.67
N MET A 148 11.77 24.75 -3.97
CA MET A 148 12.37 25.37 -5.18
C MET A 148 11.77 24.83 -6.48
N TYR A 149 11.39 23.55 -6.52
CA TYR A 149 10.74 22.96 -7.70
C TYR A 149 9.30 23.40 -7.84
N ARG A 150 8.57 23.63 -6.75
CA ARG A 150 7.19 24.17 -6.81
C ARG A 150 7.15 25.50 -7.55
N LEU A 151 8.14 26.36 -7.31
CA LEU A 151 8.26 27.66 -7.97
C LEU A 151 8.58 27.51 -9.47
N ILE A 152 9.57 26.69 -9.83
CA ILE A 152 9.98 26.50 -11.24
C ILE A 152 8.93 25.73 -12.04
N ALA A 153 8.43 24.60 -11.54
CA ALA A 153 7.42 23.79 -12.21
C ALA A 153 6.11 24.56 -12.37
N GLY A 154 5.74 25.34 -11.36
CA GLY A 154 4.56 26.17 -11.40
C GLY A 154 4.64 27.29 -12.43
N MET A 155 5.71 28.09 -12.39
CA MET A 155 5.90 29.21 -13.33
C MET A 155 6.00 28.75 -14.80
N THR A 156 6.42 27.51 -15.04
CA THR A 156 6.57 26.95 -16.41
C THR A 156 5.36 26.16 -16.90
N LEU A 157 4.35 25.90 -16.07
CA LEU A 157 3.19 25.06 -16.42
C LEU A 157 2.40 25.53 -17.67
N PRO A 158 2.04 26.83 -17.84
CA PRO A 158 1.31 27.27 -19.04
C PRO A 158 2.15 27.16 -20.31
N LEU A 159 3.46 27.41 -20.24
CA LEU A 159 4.39 27.23 -21.35
C LEU A 159 4.54 25.74 -21.71
N ARG A 160 4.64 24.84 -20.72
CA ARG A 160 4.74 23.39 -20.95
C ARG A 160 3.47 22.81 -21.59
N LYS A 161 2.29 23.24 -21.12
CA LYS A 161 1.00 22.89 -21.75
C LYS A 161 0.90 23.39 -23.19
N LEU A 162 1.43 24.58 -23.49
CA LEU A 162 1.39 25.17 -24.82
C LEU A 162 2.36 24.48 -25.80
N PHE A 163 3.53 24.04 -25.34
CA PHE A 163 4.59 23.46 -26.18
C PHE A 163 4.70 21.92 -26.09
N ARG A 164 3.83 21.23 -25.35
CA ARG A 164 3.92 19.78 -25.05
C ARG A 164 5.33 19.34 -24.62
N TYR A 165 6.07 20.24 -23.98
CA TYR A 165 7.50 20.07 -23.74
C TYR A 165 7.72 19.33 -22.42
N LYS A 166 8.22 18.09 -22.52
CA LYS A 166 8.62 17.20 -21.41
C LYS A 166 7.60 17.23 -20.27
N ASP A 167 6.51 16.48 -20.34
CA ASP A 167 5.65 16.26 -19.17
C ASP A 167 6.41 15.41 -18.15
N VAL A 168 7.10 16.09 -17.23
CA VAL A 168 7.59 15.50 -15.99
C VAL A 168 6.42 15.67 -15.01
N GLU A 169 5.88 14.55 -14.52
CA GLU A 169 4.70 14.45 -13.63
C GLU A 169 4.93 15.09 -12.24
N ILE A 170 5.26 16.37 -12.20
CA ILE A 170 5.45 17.15 -10.99
C ILE A 170 4.57 18.41 -11.11
N GLY A 171 3.42 18.35 -10.44
CA GLY A 171 2.48 19.45 -10.29
C GLY A 171 2.98 20.55 -9.36
N TRP A 172 2.13 21.54 -9.08
CA TRP A 172 2.50 22.67 -8.21
C TRP A 172 2.67 22.24 -6.76
N HIS A 173 1.99 21.16 -6.38
CA HIS A 173 1.84 20.72 -5.00
C HIS A 173 2.27 19.27 -4.83
N GLY A 174 2.84 18.96 -3.67
CA GLY A 174 2.98 17.59 -3.19
C GLY A 174 1.77 17.14 -2.39
N SER A 175 1.89 16.02 -1.68
CA SER A 175 0.81 15.53 -0.79
C SER A 175 0.52 16.43 0.41
N ASN A 176 1.44 17.35 0.73
CA ASN A 176 1.48 18.09 1.97
C ASN A 176 1.44 17.13 3.18
N GLN A 177 2.40 16.20 3.17
CA GLN A 177 2.62 15.18 4.20
C GLN A 177 1.37 14.29 4.39
N GLY A 178 0.75 13.86 3.28
CA GLY A 178 -0.46 13.02 3.29
C GLY A 178 -1.79 13.76 3.51
N LYS A 179 -1.83 15.09 3.37
CA LYS A 179 -3.06 15.87 3.54
C LYS A 179 -4.10 15.50 2.49
N ALA A 180 -3.70 15.38 1.24
CA ALA A 180 -4.62 15.06 0.15
C ALA A 180 -5.30 13.70 0.37
N TYR A 181 -4.52 12.65 0.71
CA TYR A 181 -5.05 11.35 1.11
C TYR A 181 -6.05 11.48 2.27
N ALA A 182 -5.69 12.22 3.31
CA ALA A 182 -6.55 12.37 4.47
C ALA A 182 -7.87 13.09 4.16
N GLN A 183 -7.86 14.07 3.27
CA GLN A 183 -9.08 14.74 2.83
C GLN A 183 -9.91 13.83 1.90
N ALA A 184 -9.25 12.98 1.13
CA ALA A 184 -9.90 12.08 0.19
C ALA A 184 -10.59 10.88 0.88
N PHE A 185 -9.93 10.26 1.85
CA PHE A 185 -10.39 8.98 2.40
C PHE A 185 -10.71 9.00 3.88
N LEU A 186 -9.98 9.77 4.69
CA LEU A 186 -10.21 9.80 6.14
C LEU A 186 -11.39 10.72 6.50
N ASP A 187 -11.98 10.48 7.66
CA ASP A 187 -12.88 11.45 8.26
C ASP A 187 -12.07 12.63 8.80
N TYR A 188 -11.96 13.68 7.98
CA TYR A 188 -11.07 14.82 8.19
C TYR A 188 -11.64 15.79 9.25
N LEU A 189 -11.68 15.36 10.51
CA LEU A 189 -12.27 16.10 11.63
C LEU A 189 -11.62 17.46 11.87
N LYS A 190 -10.39 17.69 11.41
CA LYS A 190 -9.72 19.01 11.46
C LYS A 190 -10.49 20.12 10.72
N ALA A 191 -11.36 19.78 9.77
CA ALA A 191 -12.19 20.77 9.07
C ALA A 191 -13.26 21.45 9.96
N TYR A 192 -13.71 20.80 11.03
CA TYR A 192 -14.70 21.38 11.94
C TYR A 192 -14.04 22.40 12.87
N LEU A 193 -14.56 23.61 12.97
CA LEU A 193 -13.90 24.69 13.72
C LEU A 193 -14.36 24.79 15.18
N SER A 194 -15.58 24.32 15.48
CA SER A 194 -16.16 24.39 16.83
C SER A 194 -16.36 23.00 17.46
N PRO A 195 -16.29 22.87 18.80
CA PRO A 195 -16.61 21.64 19.51
C PRO A 195 -18.03 21.11 19.23
N GLU A 196 -19.00 21.99 19.03
CA GLU A 196 -20.40 21.66 18.76
C GLU A 196 -20.57 20.99 17.40
N GLN A 197 -19.88 21.51 16.37
CA GLN A 197 -19.87 20.88 15.05
C GLN A 197 -19.29 19.46 15.09
N ILE A 198 -18.23 19.27 15.88
CA ILE A 198 -17.62 17.96 16.07
C ILE A 198 -18.59 17.04 16.77
N ALA A 199 -19.20 17.48 17.88
CA ALA A 199 -20.18 16.71 18.62
C ALA A 199 -21.33 16.23 17.72
N LEU A 200 -21.93 17.14 16.95
CA LEU A 200 -23.01 16.83 16.00
C LEU A 200 -22.55 15.84 14.91
N HIS A 201 -21.36 16.02 14.36
CA HIS A 201 -20.79 15.11 13.36
C HIS A 201 -20.56 13.71 13.95
N LEU A 202 -19.97 13.63 15.14
CA LEU A 202 -19.73 12.36 15.83
C LEU A 202 -21.04 11.64 16.15
N ASP A 203 -22.07 12.36 16.61
CA ASP A 203 -23.37 11.77 16.90
C ASP A 203 -24.13 11.33 15.64
N LYS A 204 -23.82 11.93 14.50
CA LYS A 204 -24.37 11.53 13.20
C LYS A 204 -23.70 10.29 12.60
N TYR A 205 -22.37 10.21 12.62
CA TYR A 205 -21.63 9.21 11.83
C TYR A 205 -20.85 8.19 12.67
N TYR A 206 -20.61 8.43 13.96
CA TYR A 206 -19.98 7.46 14.85
C TYR A 206 -21.03 6.72 15.69
N THR A 207 -21.96 6.07 14.99
CA THR A 207 -23.06 5.32 15.60
C THR A 207 -22.86 3.81 15.51
N GLY A 208 -21.82 3.34 14.80
CA GLY A 208 -21.44 1.94 14.78
C GLY A 208 -21.02 1.48 16.17
N LYS A 209 -21.14 0.18 16.45
CA LYS A 209 -20.79 -0.39 17.75
C LYS A 209 -19.94 -1.64 17.54
N THR A 210 -18.89 -1.75 18.33
CA THR A 210 -18.03 -2.94 18.43
C THR A 210 -17.79 -3.24 19.91
N ASP A 211 -17.07 -4.33 20.18
CA ASP A 211 -16.65 -4.70 21.54
C ASP A 211 -15.79 -3.62 22.23
N THR A 212 -15.23 -2.68 21.46
CA THR A 212 -14.38 -1.57 21.96
C THR A 212 -15.10 -0.22 22.07
N GLY A 213 -16.40 -0.17 21.79
CA GLY A 213 -17.23 1.03 21.99
C GLY A 213 -17.93 1.51 20.73
N ARG A 214 -18.22 2.81 20.68
CA ARG A 214 -18.78 3.44 19.47
C ARG A 214 -17.69 3.56 18.42
N CYS A 215 -18.02 3.43 17.15
CA CYS A 215 -17.06 3.56 16.06
C CYS A 215 -17.70 4.21 14.84
N LEU A 216 -16.88 4.50 13.82
CA LEU A 216 -17.36 5.07 12.57
C LEU A 216 -18.30 4.08 11.87
N ARG A 217 -19.47 4.55 11.45
CA ARG A 217 -20.42 3.78 10.63
C ARG A 217 -20.17 4.12 9.16
N TYR A 218 -19.50 3.24 8.43
CA TYR A 218 -19.27 3.41 7.01
C TYR A 218 -20.52 2.98 6.25
N GLN A 219 -21.13 3.89 5.50
CA GLN A 219 -22.39 3.65 4.78
C GLN A 219 -22.17 3.86 3.28
N PRO A 220 -22.10 2.77 2.49
CA PRO A 220 -21.96 2.88 1.04
C PRO A 220 -23.03 3.82 0.43
N GLY A 221 -22.60 4.65 -0.50
CA GLY A 221 -23.44 5.66 -1.17
C GLY A 221 -23.74 6.92 -0.34
N HIS A 222 -23.38 6.97 0.94
CA HIS A 222 -23.77 8.07 1.83
C HIS A 222 -22.60 8.68 2.62
N PHE A 223 -21.89 7.88 3.41
CA PHE A 223 -20.77 8.33 4.22
C PHE A 223 -19.66 7.27 4.22
N THR A 224 -18.66 7.49 3.37
CA THR A 224 -17.66 6.49 3.02
C THR A 224 -16.25 6.92 3.43
N ARG A 225 -16.11 7.36 4.68
CA ARG A 225 -14.84 7.81 5.25
C ARG A 225 -14.23 6.74 6.15
N LEU A 226 -12.91 6.77 6.27
CA LEU A 226 -12.13 5.90 7.14
C LEU A 226 -11.81 6.60 8.46
N PRO A 227 -11.77 5.87 9.59
CA PRO A 227 -11.66 6.49 10.91
C PRO A 227 -10.24 7.01 11.21
N ASN A 228 -9.19 6.39 10.64
CA ASN A 228 -7.79 6.72 10.90
C ASN A 228 -6.86 6.10 9.84
N ARG A 229 -5.57 6.42 9.88
CA ARG A 229 -4.53 5.92 8.96
C ARG A 229 -4.28 4.41 9.08
N TYR A 230 -4.59 3.84 10.24
CA TYR A 230 -4.67 2.41 10.51
C TYR A 230 -6.00 2.14 11.20
N TYR A 231 -6.66 1.05 10.85
CA TYR A 231 -8.01 0.77 11.32
C TYR A 231 -8.35 -0.72 11.20
N THR A 232 -9.43 -1.12 11.86
CA THR A 232 -9.99 -2.46 11.79
C THR A 232 -11.49 -2.43 11.54
N PHE A 233 -11.99 -3.48 10.90
CA PHE A 233 -13.41 -3.76 10.75
C PHE A 233 -13.62 -5.28 10.66
N ARG A 234 -14.83 -5.74 10.96
CA ARG A 234 -15.23 -7.13 10.83
C ARG A 234 -16.25 -7.29 9.72
N TYR A 235 -16.09 -8.31 8.89
CA TYR A 235 -17.05 -8.67 7.85
C TYR A 235 -17.09 -10.19 7.67
N GLY A 236 -18.27 -10.81 7.73
CA GLY A 236 -18.45 -12.27 7.60
C GLY A 236 -17.70 -13.09 8.65
N GLY A 237 -17.46 -12.53 9.84
CA GLY A 237 -16.63 -13.12 10.89
C GLY A 237 -15.12 -13.05 10.62
N ILE A 238 -14.68 -12.30 9.62
CA ILE A 238 -13.26 -12.03 9.32
C ILE A 238 -12.90 -10.65 9.87
N ASP A 239 -11.86 -10.59 10.70
CA ASP A 239 -11.27 -9.32 11.14
C ASP A 239 -10.23 -8.86 10.10
N PHE A 240 -10.39 -7.62 9.64
CA PHE A 240 -9.45 -6.96 8.74
C PHE A 240 -8.64 -5.92 9.51
N PHE A 241 -7.34 -5.87 9.30
CA PHE A 241 -6.41 -4.91 9.91
C PHE A 241 -5.66 -4.13 8.84
N ALA A 242 -6.00 -2.85 8.71
CA ALA A 242 -5.34 -1.91 7.81
C ALA A 242 -4.18 -1.23 8.54
N LEU A 243 -2.96 -1.29 8.01
CA LEU A 243 -1.78 -0.66 8.62
C LEU A 243 -1.17 0.42 7.72
N ASP A 244 -0.65 1.46 8.34
CA ASP A 244 0.23 2.43 7.71
C ASP A 244 1.70 2.01 7.92
N SER A 245 2.24 1.23 6.98
CA SER A 245 3.62 0.75 7.07
C SER A 245 4.67 1.83 6.87
N ASN A 246 4.29 3.04 6.43
CA ASN A 246 5.20 4.19 6.31
C ASN A 246 5.74 4.70 7.65
N THR A 247 5.15 4.27 8.77
CA THR A 247 5.52 4.71 10.12
C THR A 247 6.28 3.64 10.92
N PHE A 248 6.47 2.45 10.35
CA PHE A 248 7.29 1.39 10.93
C PHE A 248 8.20 0.70 9.90
N ASN A 249 8.47 1.33 8.76
CA ASN A 249 9.40 0.83 7.74
C ASN A 249 10.81 1.42 7.84
N LYS A 250 11.13 2.19 8.89
CA LYS A 250 12.48 2.77 9.03
C LYS A 250 13.53 1.65 9.11
N PRO A 251 14.61 1.69 8.33
CA PRO A 251 15.73 0.76 8.45
C PRO A 251 16.26 0.66 9.89
N ILE A 252 16.86 -0.48 10.23
CA ILE A 252 17.55 -0.64 11.53
C ILE A 252 18.89 0.11 11.46
N PRO A 253 19.27 0.85 12.52
CA PRO A 253 20.54 1.56 12.54
C PRO A 253 21.73 0.64 12.26
N LEU A 254 22.67 1.12 11.45
CA LEU A 254 23.91 0.41 11.20
C LEU A 254 24.78 0.43 12.46
N PRO A 255 25.30 -0.72 12.91
CA PRO A 255 26.08 -0.79 14.14
C PRO A 255 27.39 -0.01 14.01
N ASP A 256 27.88 0.54 15.11
CA ASP A 256 29.18 1.22 15.18
C ASP A 256 30.33 0.21 15.32
N THR A 257 30.37 -0.77 14.42
CA THR A 257 31.39 -1.81 14.31
C THR A 257 32.17 -1.65 13.00
N LEU A 258 33.28 -2.40 12.84
CA LEU A 258 34.01 -2.44 11.58
C LEU A 258 33.11 -2.92 10.43
N GLU A 259 32.26 -3.91 10.66
CA GLU A 259 31.29 -4.40 9.68
C GLU A 259 30.28 -3.30 9.29
N GLY A 260 29.72 -2.57 10.27
CA GLY A 260 28.83 -1.45 10.00
C GLY A 260 29.52 -0.30 9.27
N THR A 261 30.80 -0.02 9.58
CA THR A 261 31.61 0.99 8.87
C THR A 261 31.83 0.61 7.41
N ASN A 262 32.21 -0.65 7.15
CA ASN A 262 32.38 -1.17 5.79
C ASN A 262 31.06 -1.12 5.01
N TYR A 263 29.93 -1.41 5.67
CA TYR A 263 28.62 -1.33 5.05
C TYR A 263 28.21 0.12 4.73
N ARG A 264 28.48 1.08 5.62
CA ARG A 264 28.30 2.53 5.35
C ARG A 264 29.09 2.98 4.12
N GLN A 265 30.35 2.54 3.98
CA GLN A 265 31.17 2.84 2.81
C GLN A 265 30.59 2.22 1.53
N LYS A 266 30.09 0.99 1.59
CA LYS A 266 29.41 0.33 0.47
C LYS A 266 28.18 1.11 0.01
N LEU A 267 27.33 1.55 0.96
CA LEU A 267 26.16 2.38 0.66
C LEU A 267 26.54 3.72 0.03
N ALA A 268 27.61 4.37 0.53
CA ALA A 268 28.10 5.62 -0.03
C ALA A 268 28.60 5.45 -1.47
N LYS A 269 29.31 4.35 -1.76
CA LYS A 269 29.73 4.01 -3.12
C LYS A 269 28.54 3.73 -4.03
N GLN A 270 27.58 2.92 -3.57
CA GLN A 270 26.36 2.61 -4.32
C GLN A 270 25.57 3.88 -4.64
N ARG A 271 25.51 4.85 -3.72
CA ARG A 271 24.88 6.16 -3.97
C ARG A 271 25.53 6.88 -5.16
N GLN A 272 26.87 6.90 -5.22
CA GLN A 272 27.60 7.54 -6.32
C GLN A 272 27.37 6.83 -7.66
N GLU A 273 27.36 5.49 -7.67
CA GLU A 273 27.08 4.70 -8.87
C GLU A 273 25.67 4.99 -9.42
N ILE A 274 24.68 5.09 -8.53
CA ILE A 274 23.30 5.41 -8.90
C ILE A 274 23.15 6.86 -9.38
N GLU A 275 23.90 7.81 -8.81
CA GLU A 275 23.94 9.20 -9.31
C GLU A 275 24.51 9.27 -10.73
N GLN A 276 25.50 8.44 -11.06
CA GLN A 276 26.02 8.35 -12.44
C GLN A 276 25.00 7.71 -13.39
N GLU A 277 24.31 6.65 -12.96
CA GLU A 277 23.26 6.00 -13.74
C GLU A 277 22.09 6.96 -14.02
N GLU A 278 21.68 7.77 -13.04
CA GLU A 278 20.67 8.82 -13.21
C GLU A 278 21.06 9.79 -14.34
N LEU A 279 22.30 10.28 -14.36
CA LEU A 279 22.78 11.20 -15.39
C LEU A 279 22.73 10.57 -16.79
N GLN A 280 23.16 9.31 -16.91
CA GLN A 280 23.10 8.57 -18.18
C GLN A 280 21.66 8.38 -18.67
N LEU A 281 20.71 8.12 -17.76
CA LEU A 281 19.30 7.98 -18.11
C LEU A 281 18.67 9.32 -18.50
N LEU A 282 19.02 10.42 -17.82
CA LEU A 282 18.57 11.76 -18.21
C LEU A 282 19.08 12.15 -19.59
N GLU A 283 20.34 11.82 -19.91
CA GLU A 283 20.88 12.00 -21.27
C GLU A 283 20.16 11.13 -22.30
N ALA A 284 19.87 9.87 -21.97
CA ALA A 284 19.11 8.98 -22.85
C ALA A 284 17.68 9.50 -23.10
N CYS A 285 17.01 10.02 -22.05
CA CYS A 285 15.69 10.65 -22.19
C CYS A 285 15.74 11.86 -23.13
N ASN A 286 16.80 12.68 -23.05
CA ASN A 286 16.97 13.84 -23.93
C ASN A 286 17.22 13.46 -25.40
N LYS A 287 17.72 12.25 -25.66
CA LYS A 287 18.01 11.73 -27.01
C LYS A 287 16.86 10.89 -27.58
N CYS A 288 15.84 10.56 -26.79
CA CYS A 288 14.70 9.78 -27.26
C CYS A 288 13.79 10.60 -28.17
N ASP A 289 13.32 9.97 -29.24
CA ASP A 289 12.28 10.51 -30.09
C ASP A 289 10.98 10.68 -29.29
N PRO A 290 10.40 11.89 -29.21
CA PRO A 290 9.13 12.12 -28.55
C PRO A 290 7.97 11.26 -29.07
N GLU A 291 8.06 10.76 -30.32
CA GLU A 291 7.04 9.88 -30.90
C GLU A 291 7.14 8.43 -30.41
N ASN A 292 8.26 8.01 -29.82
CA ASN A 292 8.44 6.67 -29.25
C ASN A 292 8.09 6.64 -27.75
N SER A 293 6.79 6.71 -27.44
CA SER A 293 6.29 6.81 -26.06
C SER A 293 6.77 5.66 -25.17
N GLU A 294 6.78 4.41 -25.66
CA GLU A 294 7.16 3.24 -24.85
C GLU A 294 8.62 3.28 -24.39
N GLN A 295 9.54 3.79 -25.22
CA GLN A 295 10.94 3.93 -24.84
C GLN A 295 11.11 5.03 -23.78
N LEU A 296 10.42 6.16 -23.94
CA LEU A 296 10.46 7.25 -22.97
C LEU A 296 9.87 6.83 -21.62
N ASP A 297 8.70 6.18 -21.63
CA ASP A 297 8.06 5.64 -20.43
C ASP A 297 8.97 4.63 -19.74
N ALA A 298 9.71 3.84 -20.52
CA ALA A 298 10.63 2.87 -19.97
C ALA A 298 11.79 3.50 -19.21
N LEU A 299 12.32 4.61 -19.71
CA LEU A 299 13.38 5.38 -19.07
C LEU A 299 12.86 6.15 -17.85
N GLN A 300 11.68 6.77 -17.95
CA GLN A 300 11.02 7.45 -16.83
C GLN A 300 10.76 6.49 -15.67
N ALA A 301 10.20 5.31 -15.95
CA ALA A 301 9.99 4.28 -14.93
C ALA A 301 11.31 3.87 -14.23
N LYS A 302 12.43 3.85 -14.98
CA LYS A 302 13.75 3.54 -14.42
C LYS A 302 14.32 4.68 -13.58
N LEU A 303 14.12 5.94 -13.99
CA LEU A 303 14.47 7.12 -13.19
C LEU A 303 13.74 7.11 -11.85
N TYR A 304 12.44 6.80 -11.84
CA TYR A 304 11.68 6.70 -10.58
C TYR A 304 12.17 5.56 -9.69
N GLN A 305 12.51 4.42 -10.27
CA GLN A 305 13.13 3.33 -9.52
C GLN A 305 14.45 3.77 -8.86
N ILE A 306 15.27 4.56 -9.57
CA ILE A 306 16.51 5.11 -9.02
C ILE A 306 16.23 6.04 -7.83
N ASP A 307 15.24 6.93 -7.93
CA ASP A 307 14.87 7.83 -6.84
C ASP A 307 14.43 7.06 -5.58
N GLU A 308 13.65 5.99 -5.73
CA GLU A 308 13.28 5.11 -4.61
C GLU A 308 14.52 4.48 -3.94
N VAL A 309 15.49 3.98 -4.72
CA VAL A 309 16.71 3.38 -4.19
C VAL A 309 17.58 4.42 -3.47
N LYS A 310 17.68 5.64 -4.01
CA LYS A 310 18.38 6.74 -3.35
C LYS A 310 17.76 7.07 -2.00
N ILE A 311 16.42 7.15 -1.92
CA ILE A 311 15.71 7.39 -0.66
C ILE A 311 16.00 6.28 0.36
N ASP A 312 15.99 5.01 -0.05
CA ASP A 312 16.32 3.89 0.86
C ASP A 312 17.76 3.99 1.38
N ILE A 313 18.75 4.25 0.50
CA ILE A 313 20.16 4.45 0.90
C ILE A 313 20.30 5.62 1.87
N GLU A 314 19.65 6.75 1.59
CA GLU A 314 19.67 7.92 2.47
C GLU A 314 19.06 7.61 3.84
N LYS A 315 17.95 6.86 3.88
CA LYS A 315 17.33 6.41 5.14
C LYS A 315 18.25 5.50 5.94
N GLN A 316 18.96 4.57 5.29
CA GLN A 316 19.92 3.69 5.94
C GLN A 316 21.10 4.49 6.52
N LEU A 317 21.65 5.44 5.75
CA LEU A 317 22.78 6.26 6.17
C LEU A 317 22.42 7.23 7.31
N ALA A 318 21.20 7.79 7.29
CA ALA A 318 20.69 8.72 8.30
C ALA A 318 19.95 8.02 9.46
N SER A 319 19.99 6.68 9.54
CA SER A 319 19.32 5.96 10.62
C SER A 319 20.11 6.10 11.92
N HIS A 320 19.49 6.70 12.93
CA HIS A 320 20.05 6.85 14.29
C HIS A 320 19.20 6.12 15.32
N ALA A 321 19.77 5.80 16.49
CA ALA A 321 19.08 5.07 17.56
C ALA A 321 17.83 5.80 18.11
N GLU A 322 17.76 7.13 17.94
CA GLU A 322 16.66 7.98 18.40
C GLU A 322 15.48 8.08 17.40
N ASP A 323 15.56 7.42 16.24
CA ASP A 323 14.50 7.47 15.23
C ASP A 323 13.25 6.69 15.68
N THR A 324 12.12 7.40 15.82
CA THR A 324 10.88 6.84 16.36
C THR A 324 10.20 5.89 15.38
N THR A 325 10.22 4.60 15.68
CA THR A 325 9.26 3.62 15.13
C THR A 325 7.89 3.84 15.78
N ASP A 326 6.83 3.69 15.01
CA ASP A 326 5.44 3.78 15.48
C ASP A 326 5.01 2.55 16.30
N TRP A 327 5.56 2.45 17.52
CA TRP A 327 5.24 1.38 18.45
C TRP A 327 3.77 1.39 18.91
N GLU A 328 3.11 2.56 18.91
CA GLU A 328 1.68 2.68 19.22
C GLU A 328 0.84 1.85 18.24
N GLN A 329 1.09 1.96 16.93
CA GLN A 329 0.39 1.16 15.94
C GLN A 329 0.74 -0.34 16.04
N LEU A 330 2.00 -0.70 16.30
CA LEU A 330 2.40 -2.11 16.42
C LEU A 330 1.81 -2.77 17.66
N GLN A 331 1.77 -2.06 18.79
CA GLN A 331 1.10 -2.51 20.01
C GLN A 331 -0.41 -2.59 19.81
N TRP A 332 -1.02 -1.61 19.14
CA TRP A 332 -2.42 -1.69 18.75
C TRP A 332 -2.71 -2.95 17.93
N LEU A 333 -1.89 -3.27 16.92
CA LEU A 333 -2.07 -4.49 16.13
C LEU A 333 -1.94 -5.75 16.98
N ARG A 334 -0.91 -5.82 17.84
CA ARG A 334 -0.73 -6.93 18.78
C ARG A 334 -1.99 -7.15 19.64
N ASP A 335 -2.46 -6.10 20.29
CA ASP A 335 -3.57 -6.19 21.23
C ASP A 335 -4.88 -6.53 20.51
N ARG A 336 -5.08 -6.00 19.29
CA ARG A 336 -6.23 -6.33 18.46
C ARG A 336 -6.21 -7.76 17.94
N LEU A 337 -5.03 -8.29 17.57
CA LEU A 337 -4.90 -9.69 17.17
C LEU A 337 -5.17 -10.63 18.35
N ILE A 338 -4.68 -10.32 19.55
CA ILE A 338 -4.98 -11.08 20.77
C ILE A 338 -6.48 -11.10 21.02
N ALA A 339 -7.13 -9.92 21.06
CA ALA A 339 -8.58 -9.83 21.27
C ALA A 339 -9.38 -10.53 20.16
N SER A 340 -8.90 -10.49 18.92
CA SER A 340 -9.47 -11.19 17.78
C SER A 340 -9.38 -12.72 17.96
N TRP A 341 -8.28 -13.24 18.48
CA TRP A 341 -8.11 -14.66 18.83
C TRP A 341 -8.99 -15.13 19.99
N GLU A 342 -9.22 -14.24 20.96
CA GLU A 342 -10.08 -14.53 22.11
C GLU A 342 -11.59 -14.43 21.78
N ASN A 343 -11.96 -13.81 20.66
CA ASN A 343 -13.34 -13.66 20.25
C ASN A 343 -13.83 -14.88 19.43
N PRO A 344 -14.78 -15.70 19.94
CA PRO A 344 -15.24 -16.92 19.28
C PRO A 344 -16.06 -16.66 18.00
N GLN A 345 -16.53 -15.43 17.77
CA GLN A 345 -17.21 -15.03 16.54
C GLN A 345 -16.23 -14.77 15.39
N VAL A 346 -14.93 -14.63 15.70
CA VAL A 346 -13.90 -14.43 14.69
C VAL A 346 -13.43 -15.79 14.18
N ARG A 347 -13.67 -15.99 12.90
CA ARG A 347 -13.23 -17.17 12.16
C ARG A 347 -11.99 -16.91 11.34
N GLY A 348 -11.66 -15.66 10.98
CA GLY A 348 -10.47 -15.33 10.19
C GLY A 348 -9.87 -13.95 10.44
N ARG A 349 -8.62 -13.75 10.02
CA ARG A 349 -7.81 -12.54 10.26
C ARG A 349 -7.00 -12.21 9.01
N ILE A 350 -7.23 -11.02 8.47
CA ILE A 350 -6.56 -10.50 7.27
C ILE A 350 -5.85 -9.19 7.62
N ILE A 351 -4.58 -9.07 7.25
CA ILE A 351 -3.83 -7.82 7.38
C ILE A 351 -3.57 -7.23 5.99
N TYR A 352 -3.67 -5.92 5.83
CA TYR A 352 -3.25 -5.26 4.59
C TYR A 352 -2.57 -3.90 4.84
N PHE A 353 -1.50 -3.65 4.08
CA PHE A 353 -0.64 -2.46 4.21
C PHE A 353 0.26 -2.33 2.98
N HIS A 354 1.00 -1.22 2.83
CA HIS A 354 1.71 -0.98 1.57
C HIS A 354 3.02 -1.79 1.39
N HIS A 355 4.06 -1.50 2.17
CA HIS A 355 5.38 -2.15 2.06
C HIS A 355 5.34 -3.65 2.44
N PRO A 356 5.68 -4.60 1.56
CA PRO A 356 5.62 -6.03 1.87
C PRO A 356 6.74 -6.49 2.83
N PRO A 357 6.50 -7.44 3.74
CA PRO A 357 7.54 -8.07 4.55
C PRO A 357 8.36 -9.12 3.78
N PHE A 358 7.74 -9.77 2.78
CA PHE A 358 8.36 -10.79 1.92
C PHE A 358 8.05 -10.43 0.48
N VAL A 359 9.06 -10.44 -0.40
CA VAL A 359 8.92 -10.09 -1.82
C VAL A 359 10.13 -10.59 -2.60
N THR A 360 9.93 -11.12 -3.81
CA THR A 360 11.04 -11.52 -4.71
C THR A 360 11.19 -10.61 -5.93
N GLU A 361 10.37 -9.57 -6.05
CA GLU A 361 10.60 -8.47 -6.99
C GLU A 361 12.02 -7.90 -6.81
N ALA A 362 12.71 -7.71 -7.94
CA ALA A 362 14.14 -7.46 -8.01
C ALA A 362 14.63 -6.20 -7.27
N SER A 363 13.79 -5.17 -7.16
CA SER A 363 14.14 -3.90 -6.52
C SER A 363 13.80 -3.83 -5.03
N LYS A 364 12.82 -4.61 -4.54
CA LYS A 364 12.30 -4.50 -3.16
C LYS A 364 12.83 -5.56 -2.19
N TRP A 365 13.24 -6.73 -2.67
CA TRP A 365 13.54 -7.90 -1.83
C TRP A 365 14.63 -7.68 -0.77
N HIS A 366 15.62 -6.85 -1.08
CA HIS A 366 16.77 -6.56 -0.21
C HIS A 366 16.72 -5.15 0.40
N GLN A 367 15.65 -4.39 0.18
CA GLN A 367 15.55 -3.06 0.73
C GLN A 367 15.52 -3.12 2.25
N ALA A 368 16.25 -2.20 2.89
CA ALA A 368 16.30 -2.19 4.35
C ALA A 368 14.93 -1.90 4.95
N GLN A 369 14.07 -1.14 4.26
CA GLN A 369 12.67 -0.92 4.63
C GLN A 369 11.85 -2.21 4.69
N THR A 370 11.95 -3.08 3.66
CA THR A 370 11.29 -4.40 3.59
C THR A 370 11.68 -5.27 4.79
N LEU A 371 12.98 -5.36 5.09
CA LEU A 371 13.50 -6.13 6.21
C LEU A 371 13.03 -5.57 7.57
N ALA A 372 12.97 -4.24 7.67
CA ALA A 372 12.47 -3.52 8.82
C ALA A 372 11.00 -3.83 9.13
N VAL A 373 10.15 -3.85 8.10
CA VAL A 373 8.73 -4.22 8.21
C VAL A 373 8.60 -5.66 8.67
N ARG A 374 9.34 -6.60 8.04
CA ARG A 374 9.34 -8.01 8.42
C ARG A 374 9.68 -8.21 9.89
N ARG A 375 10.80 -7.66 10.36
CA ARG A 375 11.25 -7.82 11.75
C ARG A 375 10.23 -7.28 12.77
N ARG A 376 9.58 -6.16 12.47
CA ARG A 376 8.58 -5.56 13.35
C ARG A 376 7.26 -6.33 13.37
N LEU A 377 6.82 -6.87 12.23
CA LEU A 377 5.66 -7.76 12.20
C LEU A 377 5.94 -9.09 12.89
N ARG A 378 7.13 -9.67 12.69
CA ARG A 378 7.59 -10.85 13.45
C ARG A 378 7.52 -10.60 14.96
N TRP A 379 7.99 -9.45 15.43
CA TRP A 379 7.87 -9.07 16.84
C TRP A 379 6.40 -9.02 17.31
N VAL A 380 5.50 -8.46 16.51
CA VAL A 380 4.05 -8.45 16.83
C VAL A 380 3.52 -9.87 16.91
N PHE A 381 3.77 -10.69 15.89
CA PHE A 381 3.26 -12.06 15.82
C PHE A 381 3.82 -12.94 16.94
N ASP A 382 5.10 -12.83 17.26
CA ASP A 382 5.71 -13.55 18.38
C ASP A 382 5.06 -13.15 19.71
N ALA A 383 4.76 -11.85 19.89
CA ALA A 383 4.07 -11.36 21.09
C ALA A 383 2.61 -11.84 21.18
N VAL A 384 1.91 -11.98 20.05
CA VAL A 384 0.57 -12.59 20.00
C VAL A 384 0.67 -14.08 20.32
N ALA A 385 1.62 -14.79 19.70
CA ALA A 385 1.83 -16.22 19.89
C ALA A 385 2.14 -16.58 21.34
N ALA A 386 2.91 -15.74 22.03
CA ALA A 386 3.21 -15.91 23.45
C ALA A 386 1.99 -15.70 24.38
N LYS A 387 0.90 -15.09 23.90
CA LYS A 387 -0.29 -14.78 24.70
C LYS A 387 -1.47 -15.69 24.41
N VAL A 388 -1.65 -16.11 23.16
CA VAL A 388 -2.79 -16.94 22.76
C VAL A 388 -2.46 -18.41 23.00
N THR A 389 -3.12 -19.04 23.97
CA THR A 389 -2.83 -20.42 24.39
C THR A 389 -3.26 -21.50 23.39
N ASN A 390 -4.15 -21.16 22.45
CA ASN A 390 -4.84 -22.11 21.56
C ASN A 390 -4.50 -21.93 20.06
N ILE A 391 -3.32 -21.41 19.72
CA ILE A 391 -2.82 -21.44 18.31
C ILE A 391 -2.55 -22.89 17.85
N THR A 392 -2.72 -23.86 18.75
CA THR A 392 -2.34 -25.27 18.79
C THR A 392 -2.85 -26.18 17.67
N GLU A 393 -3.52 -25.69 16.63
CA GLU A 393 -3.96 -26.50 15.49
C GLU A 393 -3.16 -26.22 14.20
N GLY A 394 -1.92 -25.73 14.33
CA GLY A 394 -1.05 -25.47 13.18
C GLY A 394 -1.52 -24.29 12.31
N ARG A 395 -2.42 -23.47 12.83
CA ARG A 395 -2.94 -22.27 12.17
C ARG A 395 -1.98 -21.10 12.35
N SER A 396 -1.75 -20.36 11.27
CA SER A 396 -1.00 -19.12 11.29
C SER A 396 -1.67 -18.04 12.13
N ILE A 397 -0.90 -17.09 12.68
CA ILE A 397 -1.44 -15.96 13.47
C ILE A 397 -2.47 -15.15 12.67
N VAL A 398 -2.28 -15.06 11.36
CA VAL A 398 -3.19 -14.45 10.40
C VAL A 398 -3.32 -15.33 9.17
N ASP A 399 -4.48 -15.31 8.51
CA ASP A 399 -4.76 -16.20 7.39
C ASP A 399 -4.20 -15.66 6.08
N LEU A 400 -4.30 -14.34 5.85
CA LEU A 400 -3.83 -13.65 4.64
C LEU A 400 -3.19 -12.30 4.99
N ILE A 401 -2.14 -11.95 4.25
CA ILE A 401 -1.54 -10.63 4.25
C ILE A 401 -1.56 -10.06 2.82
N PHE A 402 -2.12 -8.88 2.62
CA PHE A 402 -2.12 -8.18 1.33
C PHE A 402 -1.20 -6.96 1.34
N ASN A 403 -0.34 -6.84 0.33
CA ASN A 403 0.60 -5.73 0.20
C ASN A 403 0.62 -5.09 -1.19
N GLY A 404 1.32 -3.97 -1.32
CA GLY A 404 1.59 -3.28 -2.58
C GLY A 404 3.10 -3.08 -2.75
N HIS A 405 3.52 -1.89 -3.19
CA HIS A 405 4.87 -1.36 -3.30
C HIS A 405 5.77 -2.02 -4.35
N ALA A 406 5.74 -3.34 -4.43
CA ALA A 406 6.36 -4.09 -5.50
C ALA A 406 5.38 -4.21 -6.67
N HIS A 407 5.77 -3.70 -7.84
CA HIS A 407 4.89 -3.64 -8.99
C HIS A 407 4.76 -5.01 -9.68
N CYS A 408 4.05 -5.92 -9.04
CA CYS A 408 3.72 -7.26 -9.51
C CYS A 408 2.46 -7.78 -8.80
N LEU A 409 1.91 -8.89 -9.28
CA LEU A 409 1.13 -9.81 -8.45
C LEU A 409 2.05 -10.94 -8.01
N GLU A 410 2.20 -11.15 -6.71
CA GLU A 410 3.03 -12.24 -6.18
C GLU A 410 2.33 -12.93 -5.03
N TYR A 411 2.34 -14.27 -5.01
CA TYR A 411 1.95 -15.06 -3.84
C TYR A 411 3.20 -15.71 -3.26
N LEU A 412 3.50 -15.38 -2.00
CA LEU A 412 4.54 -16.01 -1.19
C LEU A 412 3.93 -16.79 -0.03
N HIS A 413 4.48 -17.96 0.23
CA HIS A 413 4.20 -18.73 1.43
C HIS A 413 5.46 -18.80 2.30
N THR A 414 5.38 -18.37 3.56
CA THR A 414 6.53 -18.48 4.47
C THR A 414 6.73 -19.93 4.91
N VAL A 415 7.98 -20.35 5.07
CA VAL A 415 8.30 -21.68 5.62
C VAL A 415 8.33 -21.61 7.15
N ASP A 416 8.77 -22.69 7.80
CA ASP A 416 9.12 -22.62 9.22
C ASP A 416 10.32 -21.68 9.41
N THR A 417 10.04 -20.49 9.96
CA THR A 417 11.04 -19.46 10.26
C THR A 417 11.62 -19.62 11.67
N GLY A 418 11.07 -20.52 12.48
CA GLY A 418 11.30 -20.58 13.94
C GLY A 418 10.57 -19.48 14.73
N HIS A 419 9.74 -18.68 14.08
CA HIS A 419 8.96 -17.58 14.66
C HIS A 419 7.48 -17.67 14.26
N ALA A 420 6.64 -16.84 14.86
CA ALA A 420 5.21 -16.78 14.58
C ALA A 420 4.86 -16.15 13.22
N ASP A 421 5.86 -15.75 12.42
CA ASP A 421 5.72 -15.40 11.00
C ASP A 421 5.91 -16.61 10.05
N SER A 422 5.85 -17.83 10.58
CA SER A 422 5.84 -19.08 9.81
C SER A 422 4.49 -19.37 9.15
N HIS A 423 4.51 -20.07 8.02
CA HIS A 423 3.32 -20.55 7.29
C HIS A 423 2.29 -19.48 6.92
N LEU A 424 2.72 -18.23 6.77
CA LEU A 424 1.90 -17.10 6.36
C LEU A 424 1.69 -17.10 4.84
N ASN A 425 0.48 -16.74 4.42
CA ASN A 425 0.16 -16.44 3.04
C ASN A 425 0.28 -14.93 2.79
N CYS A 426 1.32 -14.52 2.07
CA CYS A 426 1.58 -13.12 1.71
C CYS A 426 1.29 -12.90 0.23
N ILE A 427 0.41 -11.96 -0.09
CA ILE A 427 0.00 -11.65 -1.46
C ILE A 427 0.30 -10.18 -1.76
N ILE A 428 1.16 -9.94 -2.73
CA ILE A 428 1.52 -8.61 -3.22
C ILE A 428 0.60 -8.29 -4.40
N CYS A 429 -0.10 -7.16 -4.33
CA CYS A 429 -1.07 -6.68 -5.33
C CYS A 429 -0.67 -5.30 -5.89
N GLY A 430 0.62 -5.03 -6.10
CA GLY A 430 1.11 -3.73 -6.60
C GLY A 430 1.14 -3.60 -8.13
N GLY A 431 0.58 -4.57 -8.86
CA GLY A 431 0.56 -4.61 -10.32
C GLY A 431 -0.59 -3.85 -10.99
N SER A 432 -1.34 -3.00 -10.29
CA SER A 432 -2.65 -2.51 -10.79
C SER A 432 -2.60 -1.27 -11.68
N GLY A 433 -1.43 -0.66 -11.91
CA GLY A 433 -1.33 0.48 -12.83
C GLY A 433 0.10 0.88 -13.18
N ARG A 434 1.01 0.91 -12.20
CA ARG A 434 2.42 1.22 -12.47
C ARG A 434 3.11 0.10 -13.23
N ARG A 435 4.17 0.49 -13.95
CA ARG A 435 4.94 -0.43 -14.82
C ARG A 435 5.42 -1.66 -14.02
N PRO A 436 5.05 -2.88 -14.43
CA PRO A 436 5.45 -4.10 -13.74
C PRO A 436 6.96 -4.28 -13.71
N ARG A 437 7.46 -4.86 -12.62
CA ARG A 437 8.89 -5.14 -12.42
C ARG A 437 9.18 -6.65 -12.48
N ARG A 438 10.46 -7.01 -12.56
CA ARG A 438 10.90 -8.41 -12.72
C ARG A 438 11.05 -9.09 -11.36
N GLN A 439 10.95 -10.41 -11.35
CA GLN A 439 11.50 -11.20 -10.27
C GLN A 439 13.02 -11.09 -10.28
N ARG A 440 13.64 -11.17 -9.10
CA ARG A 440 15.09 -11.23 -8.96
C ARG A 440 15.67 -12.48 -9.67
N PRO A 441 16.94 -12.43 -10.13
CA PRO A 441 17.55 -13.52 -10.88
C PRO A 441 17.75 -14.80 -10.06
N GLU A 442 17.85 -14.71 -8.73
CA GLU A 442 17.97 -15.85 -7.81
C GLU A 442 16.68 -16.68 -7.69
N GLY A 443 15.58 -16.21 -8.31
CA GLY A 443 14.29 -16.92 -8.32
C GLY A 443 13.45 -16.70 -7.06
N GLY A 444 12.50 -17.60 -6.85
CA GLY A 444 11.41 -17.47 -5.88
C GLY A 444 11.76 -17.69 -4.41
N ASP A 445 12.98 -18.14 -4.08
CA ASP A 445 13.32 -18.62 -2.74
C ASP A 445 13.98 -17.57 -1.85
N LEU A 446 13.24 -16.99 -0.90
CA LEU A 446 13.82 -16.02 0.04
C LEU A 446 14.59 -16.71 1.16
N ALA A 447 15.78 -16.19 1.46
CA ALA A 447 16.59 -16.62 2.59
C ALA A 447 17.01 -15.43 3.47
N GLU A 448 17.21 -15.68 4.76
CA GLU A 448 17.61 -14.69 5.76
C GLU A 448 18.79 -15.23 6.58
N ILE A 449 19.64 -14.33 7.06
CA ILE A 449 20.74 -14.65 7.97
C ILE A 449 20.21 -14.57 9.40
N PHE A 450 20.34 -15.67 10.14
CA PHE A 450 20.04 -15.76 11.56
C PHE A 450 21.32 -15.78 12.37
N GLU A 451 21.35 -15.04 13.48
CA GLU A 451 22.39 -15.14 14.49
C GLU A 451 22.02 -16.24 15.47
N VAL A 452 22.88 -17.25 15.57
CA VAL A 452 22.76 -18.39 16.49
C VAL A 452 24.03 -18.48 17.34
N PRO A 453 24.03 -19.18 18.48
CA PRO A 453 25.23 -19.30 19.34
C PRO A 453 26.48 -19.78 18.59
N GLU A 454 26.32 -20.63 17.58
CA GLU A 454 27.41 -21.19 16.76
C GLU A 454 27.84 -20.30 15.58
N GLY A 455 27.28 -19.08 15.45
CA GLY A 455 27.63 -18.12 14.39
C GLY A 455 26.42 -17.66 13.57
N ARG A 456 26.63 -17.44 12.26
CA ARG A 456 25.57 -16.99 11.35
C ARG A 456 25.14 -18.12 10.43
N VAL A 457 23.84 -18.39 10.37
CA VAL A 457 23.25 -19.42 9.51
C VAL A 457 22.28 -18.78 8.53
N ILE A 458 22.40 -19.13 7.25
CA ILE A 458 21.43 -18.73 6.23
C ILE A 458 20.31 -19.78 6.22
N ARG A 459 19.07 -19.34 6.39
CA ARG A 459 17.89 -20.20 6.32
C ARG A 459 16.89 -19.66 5.31
N LYS A 460 16.20 -20.55 4.61
CA LYS A 460 15.05 -20.20 3.78
C LYS A 460 13.92 -19.68 4.68
N VAL A 461 13.21 -18.65 4.24
CA VAL A 461 12.11 -18.01 4.99
C VAL A 461 10.81 -17.94 4.20
N ALA A 462 10.85 -17.97 2.86
CA ALA A 462 9.64 -18.00 2.05
C ALA A 462 9.87 -18.55 0.64
N ASP A 463 8.78 -19.02 0.03
CA ASP A 463 8.67 -19.51 -1.33
C ASP A 463 7.70 -18.65 -2.13
N SER A 464 8.14 -18.08 -3.25
CA SER A 464 7.25 -17.49 -4.25
C SER A 464 6.54 -18.61 -5.04
N LYS A 465 5.22 -18.73 -4.88
CA LYS A 465 4.37 -19.75 -5.52
C LYS A 465 3.73 -19.26 -6.81
N LEU A 466 3.54 -17.95 -6.96
CA LEU A 466 3.10 -17.28 -8.18
C LEU A 466 3.82 -15.95 -8.27
N PHE A 467 4.37 -15.64 -9.45
CA PHE A 467 4.92 -14.32 -9.76
C PHE A 467 4.44 -13.85 -11.13
N LEU A 468 3.63 -12.79 -11.16
CA LEU A 468 3.24 -12.09 -12.37
C LEU A 468 3.83 -10.69 -12.36
N GLY A 469 4.91 -10.53 -13.12
CA GLY A 469 5.55 -9.25 -13.34
C GLY A 469 6.19 -9.23 -14.73
N ARG A 470 6.96 -8.17 -15.00
CA ARG A 470 7.62 -8.01 -16.30
C ARG A 470 8.51 -9.23 -16.60
N ASN A 471 8.36 -9.79 -17.80
CA ASN A 471 9.21 -10.87 -18.29
C ASN A 471 9.52 -10.69 -19.80
N GLY A 472 10.39 -11.54 -20.35
CA GLY A 472 10.88 -11.42 -21.73
C GLY A 472 11.78 -10.20 -21.98
N TYR A 473 12.24 -10.00 -23.21
CA TYR A 473 13.07 -8.86 -23.62
C TYR A 473 12.68 -8.38 -25.03
N SER A 474 12.85 -7.10 -25.31
CA SER A 474 12.58 -6.51 -26.64
C SER A 474 11.21 -6.92 -27.19
N SER A 475 11.15 -7.69 -28.28
CA SER A 475 9.92 -8.14 -28.95
C SER A 475 9.13 -9.21 -28.18
N THR A 476 9.74 -9.90 -27.20
CA THR A 476 9.07 -10.88 -26.34
C THR A 476 8.64 -10.31 -24.99
N LYS A 477 8.78 -8.99 -24.80
CA LYS A 477 8.50 -8.32 -23.53
C LYS A 477 7.01 -8.41 -23.20
N ARG A 478 6.72 -8.84 -21.98
CA ARG A 478 5.37 -8.92 -21.40
C ARG A 478 5.27 -8.01 -20.18
N LEU A 479 4.16 -7.29 -20.07
CA LEU A 479 3.82 -6.43 -18.93
C LEU A 479 2.43 -6.82 -18.42
N PRO A 480 2.33 -7.80 -17.51
CA PRO A 480 1.06 -8.16 -16.88
C PRO A 480 0.70 -7.12 -15.81
N TYR A 481 -0.48 -6.54 -15.93
CA TYR A 481 -1.13 -5.72 -14.91
C TYR A 481 -2.28 -6.51 -14.32
N SER A 482 -2.58 -6.28 -13.05
CA SER A 482 -3.47 -7.17 -12.31
C SER A 482 -4.22 -6.51 -11.16
N SER A 483 -5.40 -7.04 -10.90
CA SER A 483 -6.09 -6.98 -9.61
C SER A 483 -6.40 -8.40 -9.15
N LEU A 484 -7.00 -8.54 -7.98
CA LEU A 484 -7.34 -9.83 -7.40
C LEU A 484 -8.79 -9.84 -6.92
N ARG A 485 -9.53 -10.91 -7.21
CA ARG A 485 -10.79 -11.22 -6.52
C ARG A 485 -10.51 -12.29 -5.45
N VAL A 486 -11.10 -12.12 -4.28
CA VAL A 486 -11.00 -13.06 -3.16
C VAL A 486 -12.41 -13.49 -2.79
N ASP A 487 -12.70 -14.78 -2.90
CA ASP A 487 -13.93 -15.38 -2.41
C ASP A 487 -13.67 -16.05 -1.05
N VAL A 488 -14.41 -15.61 -0.03
CA VAL A 488 -14.36 -16.17 1.33
C VAL A 488 -15.48 -17.19 1.46
N GLN A 489 -15.10 -18.45 1.65
CA GLN A 489 -16.03 -19.57 1.84
C GLN A 489 -16.47 -19.67 3.30
N PRO A 490 -17.57 -20.38 3.64
CA PRO A 490 -17.93 -20.75 5.01
C PRO A 490 -16.89 -21.72 5.67
N GLY A 491 -16.86 -21.83 7.00
CA GLY A 491 -15.90 -22.68 7.78
C GLY A 491 -15.05 -21.97 8.85
N ASN A 492 -14.51 -22.69 9.83
CA ASN A 492 -13.59 -22.12 10.83
C ASN A 492 -12.38 -23.07 11.02
N PRO A 493 -11.22 -22.79 10.41
CA PRO A 493 -10.88 -21.60 9.63
C PRO A 493 -11.63 -21.47 8.29
N PRO A 494 -11.80 -20.25 7.77
CA PRO A 494 -12.31 -19.98 6.43
C PRO A 494 -11.34 -20.45 5.35
N LYS A 495 -11.90 -20.93 4.24
CA LYS A 495 -11.17 -21.14 2.99
C LYS A 495 -11.27 -19.91 2.09
N PHE A 496 -10.17 -19.54 1.47
CA PHE A 496 -10.06 -18.40 0.55
C PHE A 496 -9.73 -18.88 -0.86
N ILE A 497 -10.48 -18.38 -1.84
CA ILE A 497 -10.23 -18.64 -3.26
C ILE A 497 -9.81 -17.32 -3.90
N LEU A 498 -8.55 -17.25 -4.30
CA LEU A 498 -7.91 -16.08 -4.88
C LEU A 498 -7.88 -16.23 -6.40
N LYS A 499 -8.57 -15.32 -7.10
CA LYS A 499 -8.72 -15.30 -8.55
C LYS A 499 -7.99 -14.09 -9.13
N PRO A 500 -6.78 -14.27 -9.70
CA PRO A 500 -6.08 -13.20 -10.41
C PRO A 500 -6.92 -12.70 -11.58
N LEU A 501 -7.06 -11.38 -11.70
CA LEU A 501 -7.65 -10.71 -12.85
C LEU A 501 -6.52 -9.99 -13.57
N VAL A 502 -6.19 -10.42 -14.80
CA VAL A 502 -4.95 -9.99 -15.47
C VAL A 502 -5.24 -9.42 -16.85
N VAL A 503 -4.61 -8.30 -17.14
CA VAL A 503 -4.48 -7.72 -18.48
C VAL A 503 -3.01 -7.57 -18.81
N GLU A 504 -2.57 -8.13 -19.91
CA GLU A 504 -1.16 -8.19 -20.29
C GLU A 504 -0.91 -7.38 -21.56
N ARG A 505 0.11 -6.52 -21.52
CA ARG A 505 0.67 -5.90 -22.72
C ARG A 505 1.74 -6.81 -23.31
N PHE A 506 1.55 -7.29 -24.53
CA PHE A 506 2.52 -8.13 -25.25
C PHE A 506 2.55 -7.75 -26.73
N ALA A 507 3.75 -7.62 -27.31
CA ALA A 507 3.96 -7.32 -28.73
C ALA A 507 3.18 -6.10 -29.28
N GLY A 508 2.85 -5.12 -28.44
CA GLY A 508 2.06 -3.97 -28.88
C GLY A 508 0.54 -4.21 -28.89
N GLU A 509 0.06 -5.30 -28.29
CA GLU A 509 -1.37 -5.61 -28.11
C GLU A 509 -1.71 -5.89 -26.64
N TRP A 510 -3.01 -5.85 -26.31
CA TRP A 510 -3.54 -6.14 -24.98
C TRP A 510 -4.22 -7.51 -24.99
N HIS A 511 -3.86 -8.36 -24.03
CA HIS A 511 -4.40 -9.71 -23.87
C HIS A 511 -4.99 -9.88 -22.47
N TYR A 512 -5.94 -10.82 -22.34
CA TYR A 512 -6.68 -11.07 -21.10
C TYR A 512 -6.52 -12.54 -20.70
N PRO A 513 -5.34 -12.94 -20.18
CA PRO A 513 -5.10 -14.33 -19.81
C PRO A 513 -5.95 -14.72 -18.59
N GLU A 514 -6.59 -15.87 -18.67
CA GLU A 514 -7.22 -16.52 -17.52
C GLU A 514 -6.18 -17.34 -16.76
N LEU A 515 -6.21 -17.24 -15.43
CA LEU A 515 -5.32 -17.97 -14.54
C LEU A 515 -6.13 -18.82 -13.57
N GLU A 516 -5.56 -19.97 -13.23
CA GLU A 516 -6.15 -20.86 -12.24
C GLU A 516 -6.25 -20.16 -10.87
N PRO A 517 -7.38 -20.31 -10.16
CA PRO A 517 -7.52 -19.78 -8.82
C PRO A 517 -6.53 -20.43 -7.85
N LEU A 518 -5.97 -19.63 -6.94
CA LEU A 518 -5.20 -20.11 -5.81
C LEU A 518 -6.13 -20.38 -4.64
N ILE A 519 -5.94 -21.52 -3.98
CA ILE A 519 -6.77 -21.94 -2.85
C ILE A 519 -5.93 -21.93 -1.57
N MET A 520 -6.44 -21.28 -0.53
CA MET A 520 -5.78 -21.14 0.77
C MET A 520 -6.78 -21.44 1.89
N GLY A 521 -6.31 -21.96 3.03
CA GLY A 521 -7.13 -22.26 4.20
C GLY A 521 -7.29 -23.75 4.47
#